data_AF-A0AAN1UD61-F1
#
_entry.id   AF-A0AAN1UD61-F1
#
_cell.length_a   1.000
_cell.length_b   1.000
_cell.length_c   1.000
_cell.angle_alpha   90.00
_cell.angle_beta   90.00
_cell.angle_gamma   90.00
#
_symmetry.space_group_name_H-M   'P 1'
#
loop_
_entity.id
_entity.type
_entity.pdbx_description
1 polymer ?
#
loop_
_entity_poly.entity_id
_entity_poly.type
_entity_poly.pdbx_seq_one_letter_code
_entity_poly.pdbx_strand_id
1 'polypeptide(L)'
;MLIKFVIYRVLSVRRIRLLDVCNPGAFFLIQFFFYFGIGVFLYFFDLIPFDVASYTIKLIFLYLMVFILSAYVISDRLIGRNAPRLQTVTVYNIKINHAFYICMVVAMFSILMLIGVHISNGFVPALGGDNINSLRVQAMVGKGRFVIPAFSLLYIANSILFSIYSLLDSKIRKILAFIILICSFFAILSFGFRSPSFYLLITVGVLNISLTSSYQEKVGLNRKLVVFFSMLVIFLVIAGLFRDGVSVSTASLNGLFYAFSVNLFNLNQIVINYPSVNNYLYGFSFINDLSAVIPGLDGEFLGNYLKEQLKLDFDGSSISATAIGEGYVNLGLIGVILHAIFTGTFSGLMYSIFARRNTIWSRLFLVIFALSFGRIVTGGVSAILFFSILPNMLLLVFFFLILKSRCKYGKVVG
;
A
#
# COMPACT_ATOMS: atom_id res chain seq x y z
N MET A 1 -24.03 7.08 26.74
CA MET A 1 -24.87 6.04 26.10
C MET A 1 -24.38 5.69 24.68
N LEU A 2 -24.13 6.69 23.82
CA LEU A 2 -23.64 6.50 22.44
C LEU A 2 -22.32 5.72 22.35
N ILE A 3 -21.34 6.03 23.21
CA ILE A 3 -20.02 5.35 23.25
C ILE A 3 -20.18 3.86 23.63
N LYS A 4 -20.97 3.54 24.67
CA LYS A 4 -21.28 2.15 25.03
C LYS A 4 -22.02 1.42 23.91
N PHE A 5 -22.93 2.08 23.20
CA PHE A 5 -23.64 1.49 22.05
C PHE A 5 -22.73 1.27 20.83
N VAL A 6 -21.83 2.21 20.52
CA VAL A 6 -20.83 2.08 19.45
C VAL A 6 -19.83 0.98 19.80
N ILE A 7 -19.27 0.97 21.01
CA ILE A 7 -18.36 -0.09 21.48
C ILE A 7 -19.09 -1.44 21.47
N TYR A 8 -20.32 -1.50 21.98
CA TYR A 8 -21.11 -2.72 21.96
C TYR A 8 -21.43 -3.19 20.55
N ARG A 9 -21.77 -2.32 19.58
CA ARG A 9 -21.98 -2.68 18.17
C ARG A 9 -20.67 -3.09 17.47
N VAL A 10 -19.59 -2.33 17.65
CA VAL A 10 -18.26 -2.63 17.09
C VAL A 10 -17.73 -3.97 17.60
N LEU A 11 -18.00 -4.31 18.87
CA LEU A 11 -17.63 -5.59 19.47
C LEU A 11 -18.66 -6.71 19.18
N SER A 12 -19.96 -6.41 19.12
CA SER A 12 -21.04 -7.41 18.98
C SER A 12 -21.39 -7.78 17.53
N VAL A 13 -21.11 -6.92 16.53
CA VAL A 13 -21.41 -7.18 15.10
C VAL A 13 -20.49 -8.25 14.47
N ARG A 14 -19.57 -8.84 15.25
CA ARG A 14 -18.57 -9.87 14.89
C ARG A 14 -17.26 -9.27 14.37
N ARG A 15 -16.36 -9.03 15.33
CA ARG A 15 -14.88 -8.96 15.22
C ARG A 15 -14.38 -7.95 14.18
N ILE A 16 -13.86 -6.81 14.62
CA ILE A 16 -12.76 -6.15 13.89
C ILE A 16 -11.68 -7.22 13.72
N ARG A 17 -11.60 -7.82 12.54
CA ARG A 17 -10.60 -8.82 12.22
C ARG A 17 -9.38 -8.07 11.71
N LEU A 18 -8.64 -7.47 12.63
CA LEU A 18 -7.36 -6.82 12.29
C LEU A 18 -6.43 -7.77 11.53
N LEU A 19 -6.55 -9.08 11.76
CA LEU A 19 -5.79 -10.12 11.09
C LEU A 19 -6.34 -10.53 9.71
N ASP A 20 -7.50 -10.01 9.29
CA ASP A 20 -8.01 -10.21 7.93
C ASP A 20 -7.33 -9.22 6.99
N VAL A 21 -6.16 -9.59 6.49
CA VAL A 21 -5.38 -8.79 5.54
C VAL A 21 -6.05 -8.61 4.18
N CYS A 22 -7.13 -9.32 3.89
CA CYS A 22 -7.97 -9.04 2.71
C CYS A 22 -8.96 -7.90 2.97
N ASN A 23 -9.14 -7.45 4.22
CA ASN A 23 -9.94 -6.30 4.57
C ASN A 23 -9.09 -5.02 4.46
N PRO A 24 -9.40 -4.10 3.52
CA PRO A 24 -8.63 -2.88 3.34
C PRO A 24 -8.62 -1.99 4.58
N GLY A 25 -9.71 -1.96 5.34
CA GLY A 25 -9.79 -1.24 6.61
C GLY A 25 -8.89 -1.85 7.69
N ALA A 26 -8.83 -3.19 7.77
CA ALA A 26 -7.92 -3.86 8.70
C ALA A 26 -6.44 -3.61 8.34
N PHE A 27 -6.09 -3.70 7.06
CA PHE A 27 -4.73 -3.45 6.60
C PHE A 27 -4.33 -1.97 6.75
N PHE A 28 -5.27 -1.03 6.51
CA PHE A 28 -5.09 0.38 6.82
C PHE A 28 -4.79 0.58 8.31
N LEU A 29 -5.53 -0.06 9.22
CA LEU A 29 -5.28 0.02 10.66
C LEU A 29 -3.90 -0.55 11.04
N ILE A 30 -3.48 -1.67 10.45
CA ILE A 30 -2.13 -2.22 10.67
C ILE A 30 -1.08 -1.17 10.29
N GLN A 31 -1.17 -0.58 9.09
CA GLN A 31 -0.24 0.45 8.62
C GLN A 31 -0.30 1.71 9.50
N PHE A 32 -1.50 2.10 9.95
CA PHE A 32 -1.71 3.26 10.82
C PHE A 32 -1.04 3.07 12.18
N PHE A 33 -1.24 1.92 12.83
CA PHE A 33 -0.56 1.61 14.08
C PHE A 33 0.95 1.49 13.89
N PHE A 34 1.39 0.93 12.76
CA PHE A 34 2.81 0.78 12.46
C PHE A 34 3.53 2.12 12.29
N TYR A 35 2.95 3.07 11.55
CA TYR A 35 3.62 4.35 11.27
C TYR A 35 3.29 5.45 12.27
N PHE A 36 2.04 5.57 12.73
CA PHE A 36 1.65 6.59 13.70
C PHE A 36 1.62 6.05 15.12
N GLY A 37 1.12 4.83 15.34
CA GLY A 37 1.07 4.23 16.67
C GLY A 37 2.45 4.04 17.28
N ILE A 38 3.39 3.43 16.54
CA ILE A 38 4.79 3.30 16.97
C ILE A 38 5.44 4.68 17.10
N GLY A 39 5.24 5.59 16.14
CA GLY A 39 5.80 6.95 16.23
C GLY A 39 5.38 7.70 17.50
N VAL A 40 4.07 7.68 17.82
CA VAL A 40 3.53 8.32 19.04
C VAL A 40 4.01 7.60 20.30
N PHE A 41 4.11 6.27 20.27
CA PHE A 41 4.70 5.51 21.37
C PHE A 41 6.15 5.94 21.62
N LEU A 42 6.98 6.00 20.58
CA LEU A 42 8.38 6.43 20.69
C LEU A 42 8.51 7.87 21.20
N TYR A 43 7.59 8.77 20.83
CA TYR A 43 7.51 10.13 21.38
C TYR A 43 7.33 10.15 22.90
N PHE A 44 6.37 9.39 23.43
CA PHE A 44 6.11 9.37 24.88
C PHE A 44 7.21 8.71 25.73
N PHE A 45 8.15 8.00 25.10
CA PHE A 45 9.31 7.41 25.75
C PHE A 45 10.60 8.22 25.53
N ASP A 46 10.49 9.44 24.99
CA ASP A 46 11.62 10.32 24.67
C ASP A 46 12.67 9.66 23.75
N LEU A 47 12.21 8.78 22.85
CA LEU A 47 13.05 8.02 21.91
C LEU A 47 13.16 8.67 20.52
N ILE A 48 12.52 9.84 20.31
CA ILE A 48 12.60 10.60 19.06
C ILE A 48 13.21 11.98 19.29
N PRO A 49 13.98 12.52 18.33
CA PRO A 49 14.78 13.74 18.54
C PRO A 49 13.99 15.03 18.27
N PHE A 50 12.65 15.00 18.29
CA PHE A 50 11.82 16.17 17.98
C PHE A 50 10.52 16.19 18.79
N ASP A 51 10.06 17.39 19.10
CA ASP A 51 8.79 17.61 19.77
C ASP A 51 7.60 17.52 18.82
N VAL A 52 6.50 16.97 19.35
CA VAL A 52 5.24 16.83 18.64
C VAL A 52 4.17 17.64 19.34
N ALA A 53 3.53 18.56 18.62
CA ALA A 53 2.47 19.36 19.19
C ALA A 53 1.31 18.46 19.66
N SER A 54 0.77 18.75 20.85
CA SER A 54 -0.36 17.97 21.40
C SER A 54 -1.58 17.99 20.47
N TYR A 55 -1.73 19.05 19.67
CA TYR A 55 -2.77 19.13 18.64
C TYR A 55 -2.60 18.07 17.54
N THR A 56 -1.37 17.83 17.06
CA THR A 56 -1.04 16.78 16.10
C THR A 56 -1.43 15.40 16.63
N ILE A 57 -1.10 15.11 17.89
CA ILE A 57 -1.46 13.84 18.55
C ILE A 57 -2.98 13.68 18.64
N LYS A 58 -3.72 14.74 18.98
CA LYS A 58 -5.19 14.74 18.99
C LYS A 58 -5.78 14.43 17.61
N LEU A 59 -5.21 14.98 16.53
CA LEU A 59 -5.65 14.70 15.16
C LEU A 59 -5.44 13.23 14.77
N ILE A 60 -4.33 12.61 15.18
CA ILE A 60 -4.07 11.18 14.95
C ILE A 60 -5.14 10.32 15.61
N PHE A 61 -5.44 10.55 16.89
CA PHE A 61 -6.47 9.79 17.59
C PHE A 61 -7.88 10.05 17.04
N LEU A 62 -8.18 11.30 16.68
CA LEU A 62 -9.46 11.67 16.06
C LEU A 62 -9.65 10.95 14.72
N TYR A 63 -8.64 10.99 13.84
CA TYR A 63 -8.68 10.32 12.54
C TYR A 63 -8.91 8.83 12.73
N LEU A 64 -8.15 8.18 13.63
CA LEU A 64 -8.29 6.76 13.92
C LEU A 64 -9.72 6.40 14.37
N MET A 65 -10.28 7.18 15.30
CA MET A 65 -11.63 6.96 15.83
C MET A 65 -12.70 7.11 14.73
N VAL A 66 -12.62 8.20 13.95
CA VAL A 66 -13.57 8.48 12.87
C VAL A 66 -13.44 7.44 11.75
N PHE A 67 -12.22 7.03 11.41
CA PHE A 67 -11.97 5.98 10.42
C PHE A 67 -12.60 4.65 10.84
N ILE A 68 -12.38 4.19 12.07
CA ILE A 68 -12.95 2.94 12.59
C ILE A 68 -14.48 2.99 12.55
N LEU A 69 -15.07 4.09 13.03
CA LEU A 69 -16.52 4.26 13.02
C LEU A 69 -17.05 4.19 11.57
N SER A 70 -16.38 4.85 10.64
CA SER A 70 -16.81 4.92 9.25
C SER A 70 -16.64 3.59 8.52
N ALA A 71 -15.52 2.90 8.74
CA ALA A 71 -15.19 1.63 8.11
C ALA A 71 -16.06 0.46 8.55
N TYR A 72 -16.55 0.46 9.79
CA TYR A 72 -17.28 -0.69 10.36
C TYR A 72 -18.74 -0.38 10.75
N VAL A 73 -19.14 0.88 10.87
CA VAL A 73 -20.52 1.26 11.24
C VAL A 73 -21.25 1.95 10.10
N ILE A 74 -20.65 2.96 9.47
CA ILE A 74 -21.30 3.71 8.38
C ILE A 74 -21.43 2.82 7.14
N SER A 75 -20.34 2.16 6.73
CA SER A 75 -20.32 1.22 5.59
C SER A 75 -21.37 0.11 5.70
N ASP A 76 -21.50 -0.51 6.88
CA ASP A 76 -22.46 -1.59 7.15
C ASP A 76 -23.92 -1.11 7.06
N ARG A 77 -24.19 0.12 7.51
CA ARG A 77 -25.53 0.74 7.38
C ARG A 77 -25.88 1.05 5.93
N LEU A 78 -24.95 1.56 5.14
CA LEU A 78 -25.18 1.89 3.73
C LEU A 78 -25.50 0.66 2.88
N ILE A 79 -24.89 -0.50 3.18
CA ILE A 79 -25.16 -1.76 2.46
C ILE A 79 -26.38 -2.51 3.05
N GLY A 80 -26.90 -2.07 4.20
CA GLY A 80 -28.04 -2.69 4.88
C GLY A 80 -27.77 -4.12 5.39
N ARG A 81 -26.50 -4.52 5.48
CA ARG A 81 -26.07 -5.87 5.88
C ARG A 81 -24.69 -5.80 6.53
N ASN A 82 -24.52 -6.46 7.68
CA ASN A 82 -23.22 -6.59 8.35
C ASN A 82 -22.15 -7.10 7.36
N ALA A 83 -20.91 -6.61 7.51
CA ALA A 83 -19.77 -7.12 6.76
C ALA A 83 -19.72 -8.66 6.85
N PRO A 84 -19.85 -9.37 5.71
CA PRO A 84 -19.89 -10.83 5.70
C PRO A 84 -18.54 -11.40 6.11
N ARG A 85 -18.53 -12.62 6.64
CA ARG A 85 -17.29 -13.38 6.69
C ARG A 85 -16.82 -13.62 5.26
N LEU A 86 -15.54 -13.36 5.04
CA LEU A 86 -14.84 -13.70 3.82
C LEU A 86 -15.10 -15.15 3.43
N GLN A 87 -15.71 -15.37 2.27
CA GLN A 87 -16.09 -16.71 1.83
C GLN A 87 -14.87 -17.49 1.32
N THR A 88 -14.91 -18.81 1.55
CA THR A 88 -14.00 -19.79 0.96
C THR A 88 -14.02 -19.65 -0.56
N VAL A 89 -12.85 -19.61 -1.20
CA VAL A 89 -12.77 -19.51 -2.66
C VAL A 89 -13.05 -20.89 -3.24
N THR A 90 -14.26 -21.09 -3.75
CA THR A 90 -14.68 -22.35 -4.39
C THR A 90 -14.72 -22.25 -5.91
N VAL A 91 -14.69 -21.03 -6.46
CA VAL A 91 -14.86 -20.78 -7.89
C VAL A 91 -13.58 -20.19 -8.50
N TYR A 92 -12.81 -21.05 -9.17
CA TYR A 92 -11.73 -20.63 -10.05
C TYR A 92 -12.26 -20.49 -11.47
N ASN A 93 -12.74 -19.29 -11.81
CA ASN A 93 -13.26 -18.93 -13.12
C ASN A 93 -12.20 -18.21 -13.96
N ILE A 94 -11.04 -18.84 -14.11
CA ILE A 94 -9.89 -18.35 -14.89
C ILE A 94 -9.50 -19.39 -15.92
N LYS A 95 -9.18 -18.96 -17.15
CA LYS A 95 -8.59 -19.82 -18.18
C LYS A 95 -7.13 -20.11 -17.84
N ILE A 96 -6.85 -21.15 -17.04
CA ILE A 96 -5.52 -21.42 -16.43
C ILE A 96 -4.37 -21.36 -17.46
N ASN A 97 -4.47 -22.11 -18.56
CA ASN A 97 -3.41 -22.13 -19.58
C ASN A 97 -3.18 -20.75 -20.22
N HIS A 98 -4.25 -20.06 -20.60
CA HIS A 98 -4.15 -18.72 -21.20
C HIS A 98 -3.59 -17.71 -20.21
N ALA A 99 -4.03 -17.78 -18.95
CA ALA A 99 -3.56 -16.93 -17.88
C ALA A 99 -2.05 -17.11 -17.65
N PHE A 100 -1.56 -18.35 -17.64
CA PHE A 100 -0.13 -18.63 -17.53
C PHE A 100 0.67 -17.96 -18.65
N TYR A 101 0.35 -18.22 -19.92
CA TYR A 101 1.11 -17.68 -21.05
C TYR A 101 1.01 -16.15 -21.14
N ILE A 102 -0.19 -15.57 -20.99
CA ILE A 102 -0.39 -14.12 -21.04
C ILE A 102 0.39 -13.43 -19.92
N CYS A 103 0.33 -13.94 -18.69
CA CYS A 103 1.05 -13.33 -17.58
C CYS A 103 2.57 -13.48 -17.73
N MET A 104 3.07 -14.59 -18.27
CA MET A 104 4.49 -14.76 -18.58
C MET A 104 4.96 -13.72 -19.62
N VAL A 105 4.22 -13.58 -20.72
CA VAL A 105 4.54 -12.60 -21.78
C VAL A 105 4.50 -11.17 -21.24
N VAL A 106 3.47 -10.81 -20.47
CA VAL A 106 3.34 -9.47 -19.88
C VAL A 106 4.47 -9.18 -18.88
N ALA A 107 4.82 -10.16 -18.03
CA ALA A 107 5.91 -10.00 -17.09
C ALA A 107 7.25 -9.84 -17.81
N MET A 108 7.53 -10.66 -18.84
CA MET A 108 8.74 -10.54 -19.66
C MET A 108 8.81 -9.19 -20.38
N PHE A 109 7.71 -8.76 -21.01
CA PHE A 109 7.62 -7.45 -21.65
C PHE A 109 7.92 -6.31 -20.68
N SER A 110 7.37 -6.39 -19.46
CA SER A 110 7.60 -5.38 -18.42
C SER A 110 9.05 -5.36 -17.94
N ILE A 111 9.69 -6.53 -17.79
CA ILE A 111 11.13 -6.63 -17.47
C ILE A 111 11.97 -6.01 -18.59
N LEU A 112 11.67 -6.32 -19.86
CA LEU A 112 12.39 -5.75 -21.01
C LEU A 112 12.24 -4.22 -21.08
N MET A 113 11.05 -3.71 -20.79
CA MET A 113 10.78 -2.27 -20.71
C MET A 113 11.64 -1.59 -19.63
N LEU A 114 11.75 -2.22 -18.45
CA LEU A 114 12.61 -1.75 -17.36
C LEU A 114 14.10 -1.81 -17.73
N ILE A 115 14.55 -2.89 -18.37
CA ILE A 115 15.93 -3.01 -18.88
C ILE A 115 16.21 -1.91 -19.91
N GLY A 116 15.28 -1.63 -20.81
CA GLY A 116 15.39 -0.54 -21.79
C GLY A 116 15.59 0.83 -21.14
N VAL A 117 14.86 1.11 -20.05
CA VAL A 117 15.06 2.34 -19.26
C VAL A 117 16.46 2.37 -18.64
N HIS A 118 16.93 1.26 -18.05
CA HIS A 118 18.28 1.18 -17.49
C HIS A 118 19.37 1.46 -18.53
N ILE A 119 19.28 0.84 -19.70
CA ILE A 119 20.25 1.03 -20.79
C ILE A 119 20.22 2.49 -21.27
N SER A 120 19.03 3.09 -21.43
CA SER A 120 18.90 4.48 -21.89
C SER A 120 19.50 5.52 -20.94
N ASN A 121 19.73 5.14 -19.67
CA ASN A 121 20.18 6.02 -18.60
C ASN A 121 21.65 5.78 -18.20
N GLY A 122 22.40 4.92 -18.91
CA GLY A 122 23.75 4.56 -18.50
C GLY A 122 23.82 3.76 -17.20
N PHE A 123 22.75 3.00 -16.91
CA PHE A 123 22.44 2.29 -15.66
C PHE A 123 22.10 3.21 -14.46
N VAL A 124 20.88 3.04 -13.93
CA VAL A 124 20.45 3.69 -12.68
C VAL A 124 21.28 3.14 -11.49
N PRO A 125 21.93 4.00 -10.69
CA PRO A 125 22.67 3.57 -9.51
C PRO A 125 21.75 2.89 -8.48
N ALA A 126 22.02 1.63 -8.16
CA ALA A 126 21.17 0.79 -7.30
C ALA A 126 21.78 0.51 -5.91
N LEU A 127 23.11 0.53 -5.80
CA LEU A 127 23.89 0.09 -4.64
C LEU A 127 24.89 1.17 -4.21
N GLY A 128 24.92 1.46 -2.90
CA GLY A 128 25.88 2.27 -2.08
C GLY A 128 26.81 3.32 -2.72
N GLY A 129 26.85 4.53 -2.14
CA GLY A 129 27.65 5.66 -2.62
C GLY A 129 27.08 7.02 -2.18
N ASP A 130 27.93 8.04 -2.12
CA ASP A 130 27.53 9.41 -1.79
C ASP A 130 26.52 9.92 -2.84
N ASN A 131 25.48 10.65 -2.40
CA ASN A 131 24.47 11.24 -3.29
C ASN A 131 23.65 10.24 -4.16
N ILE A 132 23.59 8.96 -3.81
CA ILE A 132 22.79 7.97 -4.58
C ILE A 132 21.33 8.35 -4.72
N ASN A 133 20.72 8.94 -3.69
CA ASN A 133 19.31 9.29 -3.74
C ASN A 133 19.06 10.41 -4.77
N SER A 134 19.93 11.41 -4.86
CA SER A 134 19.82 12.51 -5.83
C SER A 134 20.16 12.04 -7.24
N LEU A 135 21.22 11.24 -7.42
CA LEU A 135 21.58 10.64 -8.72
C LEU A 135 20.46 9.75 -9.28
N ARG A 136 19.82 8.95 -8.42
CA ARG A 136 18.67 8.13 -8.81
C ARG A 136 17.47 8.99 -9.19
N VAL A 137 17.15 10.02 -8.42
CA VAL A 137 16.04 10.93 -8.73
C VAL A 137 16.28 11.59 -10.08
N GLN A 138 17.49 12.10 -10.33
CA GLN A 138 17.90 12.70 -11.60
C GLN A 138 17.79 11.71 -12.77
N ALA A 139 18.28 10.47 -12.62
CA ALA A 139 18.17 9.43 -13.65
C ALA A 139 16.72 9.03 -13.98
N MET A 140 15.77 9.33 -13.09
CA MET A 140 14.37 8.92 -13.21
C MET A 140 13.43 10.04 -13.68
N VAL A 141 13.92 11.29 -13.77
CA VAL A 141 13.12 12.42 -14.25
C VAL A 141 12.58 12.14 -15.66
N GLY A 142 11.27 12.33 -15.84
CA GLY A 142 10.59 12.10 -17.13
C GLY A 142 10.41 10.63 -17.55
N LYS A 143 10.93 9.66 -16.79
CA LYS A 143 10.83 8.22 -17.11
C LYS A 143 9.68 7.50 -16.40
N GLY A 144 8.95 8.19 -15.53
CA GLY A 144 7.79 7.64 -14.80
C GLY A 144 6.74 6.99 -15.72
N ARG A 145 6.53 7.56 -16.92
CA ARG A 145 5.63 7.02 -17.96
C ARG A 145 5.95 5.59 -18.41
N PHE A 146 7.18 5.13 -18.20
CA PHE A 146 7.59 3.77 -18.52
C PHE A 146 7.67 2.89 -17.28
N VAL A 147 8.21 3.42 -16.19
CA VAL A 147 8.48 2.66 -14.97
C VAL A 147 7.20 2.30 -14.22
N ILE A 148 6.26 3.24 -14.08
CA ILE A 148 5.02 3.03 -13.32
C ILE A 148 4.13 1.96 -13.97
N PRO A 149 3.86 2.00 -15.30
CA PRO A 149 3.12 0.93 -15.96
C PRO A 149 3.84 -0.41 -15.88
N ALA A 150 5.17 -0.45 -16.08
CA ALA A 150 5.94 -1.69 -15.98
C ALA A 150 5.84 -2.32 -14.58
N PHE A 151 5.95 -1.52 -13.51
CA PHE A 151 5.75 -2.00 -12.15
C PHE A 151 4.33 -2.56 -11.97
N SER A 152 3.31 -1.82 -12.38
CA SER A 152 1.91 -2.26 -12.25
C SER A 152 1.65 -3.57 -12.99
N LEU A 153 2.18 -3.73 -14.21
CA LEU A 153 2.09 -4.97 -14.98
C LEU A 153 2.78 -6.14 -14.29
N LEU A 154 3.98 -5.95 -13.73
CA LEU A 154 4.68 -6.98 -12.96
C LEU A 154 3.87 -7.41 -11.73
N TYR A 155 3.29 -6.45 -11.01
CA TYR A 155 2.45 -6.73 -9.84
C TYR A 155 1.23 -7.59 -10.19
N ILE A 156 0.47 -7.19 -11.22
CA ILE A 156 -0.75 -7.90 -11.62
C ILE A 156 -0.42 -9.26 -12.22
N ALA A 157 0.56 -9.35 -13.11
CA ALA A 157 0.95 -10.61 -13.76
C ALA A 157 1.41 -11.66 -12.74
N ASN A 158 2.30 -11.28 -11.79
CA ASN A 158 2.75 -12.19 -10.75
C ASN A 158 1.62 -12.58 -9.79
N SER A 159 0.73 -11.64 -9.43
CA SER A 159 -0.42 -11.94 -8.57
C SER A 159 -1.33 -12.98 -9.23
N ILE A 160 -1.64 -12.83 -10.52
CA ILE A 160 -2.47 -13.80 -11.26
C ILE A 160 -1.74 -15.15 -11.38
N LEU A 161 -0.45 -15.18 -11.74
CA LEU A 161 0.33 -16.42 -11.84
C LEU A 161 0.32 -17.22 -10.54
N PHE A 162 0.54 -16.55 -9.40
CA PHE A 162 0.55 -17.23 -8.11
C PHE A 162 -0.83 -17.63 -7.63
N SER A 163 -1.89 -16.90 -8.04
CA SER A 163 -3.28 -17.30 -7.76
C SER A 163 -3.67 -18.64 -8.40
N ILE A 164 -3.06 -18.98 -9.55
CA ILE A 164 -3.29 -20.23 -10.28
C ILE A 164 -2.18 -21.27 -10.06
N TYR A 165 -1.13 -20.96 -9.29
CA TYR A 165 0.08 -21.77 -9.17
C TYR A 165 -0.18 -23.22 -8.77
N SER A 166 -1.08 -23.43 -7.78
CA SER A 166 -1.46 -24.78 -7.33
C SER A 166 -2.19 -25.60 -8.40
N LEU A 167 -2.79 -24.93 -9.39
CA LEU A 167 -3.57 -25.51 -10.46
C LEU A 167 -2.75 -25.74 -11.74
N LEU A 168 -1.44 -25.44 -11.72
CA LEU A 168 -0.56 -25.72 -12.83
C LEU A 168 -0.19 -27.21 -12.83
N ASP A 169 -0.49 -27.91 -13.92
CA ASP A 169 -0.23 -29.35 -14.04
C ASP A 169 1.27 -29.68 -14.15
N SER A 170 2.05 -28.79 -14.78
CA SER A 170 3.48 -29.03 -15.06
C SER A 170 4.39 -28.43 -13.99
N LYS A 171 5.33 -29.24 -13.49
CA LYS A 171 6.42 -28.79 -12.60
C LYS A 171 7.28 -27.70 -13.27
N ILE A 172 7.50 -27.79 -14.58
CA ILE A 172 8.25 -26.78 -15.34
C ILE A 172 7.53 -25.42 -15.28
N ARG A 173 6.21 -25.40 -15.48
CA ARG A 173 5.43 -24.16 -15.39
C ARG A 173 5.50 -23.53 -13.99
N LYS A 174 5.50 -24.35 -12.93
CA LYS A 174 5.70 -23.89 -11.55
C LYS A 174 7.09 -23.28 -11.33
N ILE A 175 8.14 -23.92 -11.86
CA ILE A 175 9.50 -23.38 -11.79
C ILE A 175 9.61 -22.06 -12.54
N LEU A 176 9.05 -21.97 -13.76
CA LEU A 176 9.04 -20.75 -14.56
C LEU A 176 8.29 -19.60 -13.85
N ALA A 177 7.13 -19.88 -13.23
CA ALA A 177 6.40 -18.90 -12.44
C ALA A 177 7.20 -18.39 -11.23
N PHE A 178 8.06 -19.23 -10.65
CA PHE A 178 8.94 -18.82 -9.56
C PHE A 178 10.12 -17.99 -10.06
N ILE A 179 10.74 -18.39 -11.17
CA ILE A 179 11.83 -17.64 -11.82
C ILE A 179 11.35 -16.24 -12.21
N ILE A 180 10.17 -16.11 -12.83
CA ILE A 180 9.66 -14.81 -13.25
C ILE A 180 9.38 -13.89 -12.06
N LEU A 181 8.94 -14.43 -10.90
CA LEU A 181 8.80 -13.64 -9.67
C LEU A 181 10.13 -13.10 -9.17
N ILE A 182 11.17 -13.94 -9.16
CA ILE A 182 12.54 -13.53 -8.78
C ILE A 182 13.05 -12.46 -9.75
N CYS A 183 12.92 -12.67 -11.06
CA CYS A 183 13.32 -11.68 -12.06
C CYS A 183 12.54 -10.36 -11.89
N SER A 184 11.23 -10.43 -11.60
CA SER A 184 10.40 -9.24 -11.34
C SER A 184 10.86 -8.50 -10.09
N PHE A 185 11.17 -9.22 -9.01
CA PHE A 185 11.70 -8.63 -7.78
C PHE A 185 13.01 -7.88 -8.04
N PHE A 186 13.97 -8.52 -8.71
CA PHE A 186 15.27 -7.89 -9.01
C PHE A 186 15.16 -6.76 -10.04
N ALA A 187 14.27 -6.86 -11.03
CA ALA A 187 14.04 -5.80 -12.01
C ALA A 187 13.41 -4.54 -11.38
N ILE A 188 12.60 -4.68 -10.33
CA ILE A 188 12.11 -3.53 -9.56
C ILE A 188 13.21 -3.01 -8.63
N LEU A 189 13.93 -3.92 -7.96
CA LEU A 189 14.99 -3.58 -7.02
C LEU A 189 16.17 -2.85 -7.68
N SER A 190 16.47 -3.14 -8.96
CA SER A 190 17.56 -2.50 -9.70
C SER A 190 17.39 -0.99 -9.87
N PHE A 191 16.17 -0.46 -9.75
CA PHE A 191 15.93 0.99 -9.70
C PHE A 191 16.17 1.61 -8.31
N GLY A 192 16.69 0.84 -7.35
CA GLY A 192 16.85 1.26 -5.96
C GLY A 192 15.53 1.39 -5.19
N PHE A 193 14.41 0.95 -5.77
CA PHE A 193 13.09 1.00 -5.15
C PHE A 193 12.80 -0.27 -4.33
N ARG A 194 13.31 -0.29 -3.10
CA ARG A 194 13.12 -1.41 -2.17
C ARG A 194 11.66 -1.62 -1.81
N SER A 195 10.98 -0.57 -1.38
CA SER A 195 9.59 -0.67 -0.94
C SER A 195 8.70 -1.33 -2.02
N PRO A 196 8.70 -0.87 -3.29
CA PRO A 196 7.99 -1.55 -4.37
C PRO A 196 8.42 -3.00 -4.66
N SER A 197 9.70 -3.38 -4.56
CA SER A 197 10.07 -4.79 -4.79
C SER A 197 9.56 -5.70 -3.66
N PHE A 198 9.58 -5.23 -2.42
CA PHE A 198 9.05 -5.99 -1.29
C PHE A 198 7.53 -6.01 -1.23
N TYR A 199 6.85 -4.93 -1.61
CA TYR A 199 5.39 -4.94 -1.75
C TYR A 199 4.91 -5.97 -2.78
N LEU A 200 5.67 -6.26 -3.83
CA LEU A 200 5.37 -7.36 -4.76
C LEU A 200 5.36 -8.71 -4.03
N LEU A 201 6.41 -9.01 -3.27
CA LEU A 201 6.53 -10.26 -2.51
C LEU A 201 5.46 -10.39 -1.44
N ILE A 202 5.17 -9.30 -0.70
CA ILE A 202 4.10 -9.27 0.30
C ILE A 202 2.75 -9.52 -0.38
N THR A 203 2.48 -8.90 -1.53
CA THR A 203 1.23 -9.10 -2.27
C THR A 203 1.04 -10.55 -2.68
N VAL A 204 2.05 -11.15 -3.31
CA VAL A 204 2.02 -12.56 -3.72
C VAL A 204 1.91 -13.48 -2.50
N GLY A 205 2.64 -13.20 -1.43
CA GLY A 205 2.61 -13.95 -0.18
C GLY A 205 1.23 -13.93 0.48
N VAL A 206 0.67 -12.73 0.70
CA VAL A 206 -0.68 -12.55 1.27
C VAL A 206 -1.73 -13.22 0.40
N LEU A 207 -1.62 -13.11 -0.92
CA LEU A 207 -2.53 -13.77 -1.85
C LEU A 207 -2.48 -15.30 -1.66
N ASN A 208 -1.30 -15.91 -1.67
CA ASN A 208 -1.16 -17.34 -1.47
C ASN A 208 -1.72 -17.80 -0.12
N ILE A 209 -1.44 -17.06 0.95
CA ILE A 209 -1.95 -17.34 2.29
C ILE A 209 -3.49 -17.27 2.28
N SER A 210 -4.06 -16.26 1.64
CA SER A 210 -5.52 -16.06 1.56
C SER A 210 -6.26 -17.19 0.81
N LEU A 211 -5.53 -17.97 0.00
CA LEU A 211 -6.03 -19.12 -0.75
C LEU A 211 -5.88 -20.46 -0.02
N THR A 212 -5.32 -20.47 1.20
CA THR A 212 -5.23 -21.66 2.06
C THR A 212 -6.53 -21.90 2.83
N SER A 213 -6.86 -23.17 3.09
CA SER A 213 -8.02 -23.57 3.91
C SER A 213 -7.96 -22.96 5.31
N SER A 214 -6.79 -23.00 5.94
CA SER A 214 -6.54 -22.43 7.27
C SER A 214 -6.91 -20.95 7.37
N TYR A 215 -6.53 -20.13 6.37
CA TYR A 215 -6.91 -18.72 6.33
C TYR A 215 -8.40 -18.54 6.07
N GLN A 216 -8.99 -19.35 5.19
CA GLN A 216 -10.40 -19.21 4.81
C GLN A 216 -11.35 -19.59 5.96
N GLU A 217 -11.01 -20.59 6.76
CA GLU A 217 -11.78 -21.00 7.93
C GLU A 217 -11.64 -20.02 9.10
N LYS A 218 -10.41 -19.60 9.41
CA LYS A 218 -10.11 -18.77 10.58
C LYS A 218 -10.26 -17.27 10.29
N VAL A 219 -10.17 -16.87 9.02
CA VAL A 219 -10.16 -15.49 8.52
C VAL A 219 -9.14 -14.66 9.29
N GLY A 220 -7.88 -15.06 9.18
CA GLY A 220 -6.76 -14.43 9.87
C GLY A 220 -5.41 -15.04 9.52
N LEU A 221 -4.35 -14.22 9.54
CA LEU A 221 -2.98 -14.68 9.36
C LEU A 221 -2.55 -15.64 10.49
N ASN A 222 -1.77 -16.66 10.12
CA ASN A 222 -1.07 -17.49 11.09
C ASN A 222 0.01 -16.67 11.80
N ARG A 223 0.14 -16.81 13.13
CA ARG A 223 1.15 -16.12 13.95
C ARG A 223 2.58 -16.29 13.40
N LYS A 224 2.92 -17.47 12.88
CA LYS A 224 4.25 -17.72 12.28
C LYS A 224 4.53 -16.79 11.07
N LEU A 225 3.50 -16.49 10.28
CA LEU A 225 3.62 -15.61 9.12
C LEU A 225 3.73 -14.15 9.55
N VAL A 226 3.02 -13.75 10.61
CA VAL A 226 3.18 -12.41 11.20
C VAL A 226 4.61 -12.20 11.67
N VAL A 227 5.20 -13.19 12.35
CA VAL A 227 6.63 -13.15 12.76
C VAL A 227 7.54 -13.07 11.54
N PHE A 228 7.31 -13.89 10.51
CA PHE A 228 8.10 -13.86 9.27
C PHE A 228 8.08 -12.49 8.58
N PHE A 229 6.89 -11.89 8.38
CA PHE A 229 6.78 -10.56 7.78
C PHE A 229 7.43 -9.48 8.66
N SER A 230 7.33 -9.61 9.98
CA SER A 230 7.99 -8.67 10.91
C SER A 230 9.51 -8.76 10.80
N MET A 231 10.08 -9.96 10.73
CA MET A 231 11.52 -10.16 10.50
C MET A 231 11.97 -9.60 9.14
N LEU A 232 11.15 -9.79 8.10
CA LEU A 232 11.43 -9.22 6.79
C LEU A 232 11.46 -7.69 6.84
N VAL A 233 10.53 -7.04 7.54
CA VAL A 233 10.56 -5.59 7.71
C VAL A 233 11.81 -5.12 8.46
N ILE A 234 12.20 -5.80 9.55
CA ILE A 234 13.44 -5.50 10.27
C ILE A 234 14.65 -5.62 9.35
N PHE A 235 14.72 -6.69 8.55
CA PHE A 235 15.75 -6.87 7.53
C PHE A 235 15.79 -5.70 6.53
N LEU A 236 14.64 -5.16 6.12
CA LEU A 236 14.58 -3.98 5.24
C LEU A 236 15.18 -2.74 5.87
N VAL A 237 14.87 -2.48 7.14
CA VAL A 237 15.39 -1.30 7.81
C VAL A 237 16.91 -1.43 8.00
N ILE A 238 17.40 -2.63 8.35
CA ILE A 238 18.84 -2.91 8.45
C ILE A 238 19.53 -2.74 7.08
N ALA A 239 18.97 -3.29 6.00
CA ALA A 239 19.47 -3.07 4.64
C ALA A 239 19.40 -1.58 4.20
N GLY A 240 18.46 -0.83 4.79
CA GLY A 240 18.43 0.64 4.92
C GLY A 240 19.76 1.19 5.35
N LEU A 241 20.05 0.97 6.63
CA LEU A 241 21.21 1.50 7.33
C LEU A 241 22.55 1.14 6.69
N PHE A 242 22.72 -0.11 6.24
CA PHE A 242 23.96 -0.56 5.60
C PHE A 242 24.28 0.20 4.31
N ARG A 243 23.26 0.57 3.51
CA ARG A 243 23.49 1.36 2.29
C ARG A 243 23.85 2.79 2.63
N ASP A 244 23.23 3.34 3.66
CA ASP A 244 23.42 4.73 4.04
C ASP A 244 24.75 4.93 4.81
N GLY A 245 25.65 3.93 4.78
CA GLY A 245 26.99 3.98 5.37
C GLY A 245 26.99 3.97 6.90
N VAL A 246 25.84 3.72 7.53
CA VAL A 246 25.68 3.79 8.98
C VAL A 246 26.23 2.50 9.61
N SER A 247 27.30 2.63 10.40
CA SER A 247 27.81 1.51 11.20
C SER A 247 26.77 1.10 12.25
N VAL A 248 26.56 -0.21 12.41
CA VAL A 248 25.60 -0.76 13.39
C VAL A 248 26.13 -0.52 14.80
N SER A 249 25.68 0.59 15.41
CA SER A 249 26.01 1.07 16.76
C SER A 249 24.72 1.36 17.54
N THR A 250 24.81 1.69 18.83
CA THR A 250 23.63 2.18 19.60
C THR A 250 23.00 3.43 18.97
N ALA A 251 23.80 4.29 18.31
CA ALA A 251 23.29 5.41 17.52
C ALA A 251 22.49 4.96 16.27
N SER A 252 22.82 3.80 15.70
CA SER A 252 22.07 3.24 14.57
C SER A 252 20.68 2.73 14.96
N LEU A 253 20.49 2.32 16.24
CA LEU A 253 19.17 1.96 16.77
C LEU A 253 18.25 3.20 16.86
N ASN A 254 18.80 4.36 17.21
CA ASN A 254 18.05 5.62 17.16
C ASN A 254 17.67 5.99 15.71
N GLY A 255 18.52 5.66 14.73
CA GLY A 255 18.19 5.75 13.30
C GLY A 255 17.02 4.85 12.88
N LEU A 256 16.89 3.65 13.47
CA LEU A 256 15.72 2.77 13.25
C LEU A 256 14.44 3.41 13.80
N PHE A 257 14.49 3.99 15.00
CA PHE A 257 13.34 4.69 15.59
C PHE A 257 12.96 5.93 14.79
N TYR A 258 13.96 6.65 14.27
CA TYR A 258 13.72 7.77 13.37
C TYR A 258 12.91 7.34 12.14
N ALA A 259 13.25 6.21 11.51
CA ALA A 259 12.53 5.69 10.35
C ALA A 259 11.04 5.41 10.62
N PHE A 260 10.67 5.00 11.85
CA PHE A 260 9.27 4.84 12.26
C PHE A 260 8.58 6.17 12.58
N SER A 261 9.35 7.20 12.93
CA SER A 261 8.86 8.53 13.34
C SER A 261 8.70 9.52 12.19
N VAL A 262 9.25 9.26 10.99
CA VAL A 262 9.23 10.21 9.84
C VAL A 262 7.81 10.67 9.49
N ASN A 263 6.82 9.78 9.50
CA ASN A 263 5.44 10.17 9.19
C ASN A 263 4.83 11.06 10.28
N LEU A 264 5.22 10.85 11.54
CA LEU A 264 4.81 11.70 12.65
C LEU A 264 5.46 13.08 12.55
N PHE A 265 6.75 13.12 12.23
CA PHE A 265 7.48 14.37 11.96
C PHE A 265 6.81 15.16 10.84
N ASN A 266 6.62 14.54 9.66
CA ASN A 266 6.03 15.19 8.49
C ASN A 266 4.64 15.75 8.81
N LEU A 267 3.79 14.96 9.47
CA LEU A 267 2.46 15.41 9.88
C LEU A 267 2.55 16.60 10.84
N ASN A 268 3.46 16.57 11.81
CA ASN A 268 3.65 17.67 12.76
C ASN A 268 4.08 18.97 12.07
N GLN A 269 5.02 18.88 11.11
CA GLN A 269 5.44 20.02 10.29
C GLN A 269 4.27 20.61 9.51
N ILE A 270 3.44 19.77 8.88
CA ILE A 270 2.25 20.21 8.16
C ILE A 270 1.26 20.91 9.11
N VAL A 271 0.97 20.30 10.25
CA VAL A 271 -0.06 20.82 11.17
C VAL A 271 0.33 22.16 11.79
N ILE A 272 1.61 22.33 12.15
CA ILE A 272 2.11 23.55 12.81
C ILE A 272 2.37 24.66 11.79
N ASN A 273 3.07 24.35 10.69
CA ASN A 273 3.65 25.39 9.84
C ASN A 273 2.80 25.71 8.60
N TYR A 274 2.02 24.76 8.08
CA TYR A 274 1.23 25.01 6.87
C TYR A 274 0.21 26.16 7.02
N PRO A 275 -0.55 26.27 8.14
CA PRO A 275 -1.53 27.35 8.31
C PRO A 275 -0.92 28.75 8.32
N SER A 276 0.36 28.90 8.65
CA SER A 276 1.06 30.19 8.61
C SER A 276 1.57 30.58 7.22
N VAL A 277 1.62 29.63 6.28
CA VAL A 277 2.21 29.84 4.95
C VAL A 277 1.13 29.98 3.87
N ASN A 278 0.03 29.25 3.97
CA ASN A 278 -1.03 29.30 2.97
C ASN A 278 -2.43 29.15 3.57
N ASN A 279 -3.42 29.65 2.84
CA ASN A 279 -4.80 29.27 3.07
C ASN A 279 -4.98 27.80 2.68
N TYR A 280 -5.96 27.12 3.27
CA TYR A 280 -6.27 25.74 2.93
C TYR A 280 -6.54 25.59 1.42
N LEU A 281 -6.24 24.41 0.85
CA LEU A 281 -6.34 24.17 -0.60
C LEU A 281 -7.77 23.86 -1.09
N TYR A 282 -8.74 23.67 -0.20
CA TYR A 282 -10.15 23.40 -0.53
C TYR A 282 -10.40 22.27 -1.55
N GLY A 283 -9.53 21.26 -1.57
CA GLY A 283 -9.60 20.12 -2.51
C GLY A 283 -8.71 20.28 -3.74
N PHE A 284 -8.06 21.43 -3.94
CA PHE A 284 -7.21 21.66 -5.11
C PHE A 284 -6.02 20.70 -5.18
N SER A 285 -5.54 20.16 -4.05
CA SER A 285 -4.46 19.17 -4.07
C SER A 285 -4.80 17.92 -4.89
N PHE A 286 -6.06 17.48 -4.88
CA PHE A 286 -6.49 16.30 -5.64
C PHE A 286 -6.45 16.54 -7.14
N ILE A 287 -6.80 17.76 -7.56
CA ILE A 287 -6.78 18.18 -8.96
C ILE A 287 -5.32 18.32 -9.42
N ASN A 288 -4.49 18.96 -8.60
CA ASN A 288 -3.07 19.16 -8.92
C ASN A 288 -2.32 17.83 -9.06
N ASP A 289 -2.56 16.89 -8.14
CA ASP A 289 -1.99 15.54 -8.20
C ASP A 289 -2.49 14.76 -9.42
N LEU A 290 -3.73 14.96 -9.86
CA LEU A 290 -4.25 14.34 -11.08
C LEU A 290 -3.56 14.92 -12.32
N SER A 291 -3.45 16.24 -12.40
CA SER A 291 -2.73 16.93 -13.49
C SER A 291 -1.27 16.48 -13.56
N ALA A 292 -0.61 16.26 -12.42
CA ALA A 292 0.78 15.79 -12.35
C ALA A 292 0.98 14.38 -12.95
N VAL A 293 -0.09 13.57 -13.05
CA VAL A 293 -0.03 12.21 -13.60
C VAL A 293 -0.37 12.17 -15.09
N ILE A 294 -1.16 13.13 -15.59
CA ILE A 294 -1.59 13.17 -16.98
C ILE A 294 -0.49 13.81 -17.84
N PRO A 295 0.08 13.09 -18.83
CA PRO A 295 1.10 13.65 -19.69
C PRO A 295 0.59 14.90 -20.43
N GLY A 296 1.36 16.00 -20.35
CA GLY A 296 1.05 17.26 -21.03
C GLY A 296 0.20 18.24 -20.21
N LEU A 297 -0.18 17.90 -18.98
CA LEU A 297 -0.75 18.86 -18.03
C LEU A 297 0.31 19.33 -17.03
N ASP A 298 0.26 20.61 -16.70
CA ASP A 298 1.08 21.17 -15.64
C ASP A 298 0.40 20.87 -14.30
N GLY A 299 1.06 20.03 -13.49
CA GLY A 299 0.60 19.71 -12.14
C GLY A 299 1.77 19.30 -11.26
N GLU A 300 1.59 19.49 -9.97
CA GLU A 300 2.59 19.15 -8.95
C GLU A 300 1.97 18.24 -7.88
N PHE A 301 2.74 17.24 -7.42
CA PHE A 301 2.33 16.43 -6.28
C PHE A 301 2.34 17.24 -5.00
N LEU A 302 1.30 17.04 -4.17
CA LEU A 302 1.17 17.66 -2.86
C LEU A 302 2.44 17.55 -2.01
N GLY A 303 3.15 16.42 -2.08
CA GLY A 303 4.39 16.23 -1.33
C GLY A 303 5.55 17.13 -1.78
N ASN A 304 5.64 17.46 -3.08
CA ASN A 304 6.63 18.42 -3.59
C ASN A 304 6.21 19.83 -3.18
N TYR A 305 4.94 20.18 -3.44
CA TYR A 305 4.36 21.46 -3.08
C TYR A 305 4.57 21.78 -1.60
N LEU A 306 4.26 20.85 -0.70
CA LEU A 306 4.45 21.06 0.74
C LEU A 306 5.92 21.20 1.13
N LYS A 307 6.85 20.51 0.45
CA LYS A 307 8.27 20.68 0.73
C LYS A 307 8.72 22.11 0.43
N GLU A 308 8.29 22.66 -0.71
CA GLU A 308 8.59 24.03 -1.12
C GLU A 308 7.97 25.06 -0.17
N GLN A 309 6.67 24.93 0.11
CA GLN A 309 5.95 25.86 0.98
C GLN A 309 6.51 25.86 2.42
N LEU A 310 6.85 24.69 2.95
CA LEU A 310 7.40 24.55 4.30
C LEU A 310 8.91 24.84 4.36
N LYS A 311 9.56 25.14 3.23
CA LYS A 311 11.01 25.42 3.11
C LYS A 311 11.88 24.34 3.79
N LEU A 312 11.50 23.08 3.62
CA LEU A 312 12.21 21.96 4.22
C LEU A 312 13.41 21.56 3.35
N ASP A 313 14.61 21.58 3.93
CA ASP A 313 15.85 21.25 3.22
C ASP A 313 16.32 19.82 3.57
N PHE A 314 16.19 18.90 2.61
CA PHE A 314 16.69 17.52 2.69
C PHE A 314 16.77 16.88 1.29
N ASP A 315 17.61 15.85 1.14
CA ASP A 315 17.97 15.17 -0.13
C ASP A 315 16.84 14.41 -0.85
N GLY A 316 15.58 14.54 -0.39
CA GLY A 316 14.41 13.91 -1.01
C GLY A 316 13.61 14.89 -1.86
N SER A 317 12.92 14.42 -2.91
CA SER A 317 12.14 15.31 -3.78
C SER A 317 10.82 15.81 -3.16
N SER A 318 10.30 15.12 -2.15
CA SER A 318 8.98 15.38 -1.55
C SER A 318 8.94 15.04 -0.06
N ILE A 319 8.03 15.68 0.67
CA ILE A 319 7.57 15.16 1.97
C ILE A 319 6.35 14.26 1.78
N SER A 320 6.15 13.33 2.72
CA SER A 320 4.95 12.49 2.73
C SER A 320 3.80 13.27 3.35
N ALA A 321 2.74 13.56 2.58
CA ALA A 321 1.59 14.32 3.06
C ALA A 321 0.79 13.55 4.13
N THR A 322 0.79 12.21 4.09
CA THR A 322 -0.02 11.31 4.94
C THR A 322 -1.53 11.48 4.75
N ALA A 323 -2.30 10.46 5.15
CA ALA A 323 -3.76 10.54 5.07
C ALA A 323 -4.37 11.67 5.92
N ILE A 324 -3.72 12.00 7.04
CA ILE A 324 -4.17 13.05 7.95
C ILE A 324 -3.76 14.42 7.37
N GLY A 325 -2.51 14.55 6.95
CA GLY A 325 -1.99 15.83 6.46
C GLY A 325 -2.65 16.28 5.16
N GLU A 326 -2.98 15.37 4.23
CA GLU A 326 -3.75 15.73 3.02
C GLU A 326 -5.15 16.26 3.37
N GLY A 327 -5.85 15.61 4.30
CA GLY A 327 -7.12 16.14 4.80
C GLY A 327 -6.95 17.53 5.44
N TYR A 328 -5.92 17.69 6.27
CA TYR A 328 -5.63 18.94 6.97
C TYR A 328 -5.28 20.10 6.03
N VAL A 329 -4.43 19.86 5.03
CA VAL A 329 -4.02 20.89 4.06
C VAL A 329 -5.22 21.41 3.25
N ASN A 330 -6.20 20.56 2.98
CA ASN A 330 -7.36 20.96 2.18
C ASN A 330 -8.43 21.72 2.97
N LEU A 331 -8.74 21.34 4.21
CA LEU A 331 -9.87 21.92 4.97
C LEU A 331 -9.63 21.94 6.49
N GLY A 332 -8.37 21.91 6.94
CA GLY A 332 -8.01 21.87 8.36
C GLY A 332 -8.62 20.68 9.09
N LEU A 333 -9.10 20.91 10.32
CA LEU A 333 -9.75 19.89 11.15
C LEU A 333 -10.97 19.25 10.44
N ILE A 334 -11.77 20.04 9.73
CA ILE A 334 -12.94 19.54 8.99
C ILE A 334 -12.48 18.56 7.92
N GLY A 335 -11.40 18.88 7.20
CA GLY A 335 -10.80 18.02 6.20
C GLY A 335 -10.31 16.70 6.77
N VAL A 336 -9.65 16.71 7.93
CA VAL A 336 -9.23 15.48 8.64
C VAL A 336 -10.43 14.56 8.92
N ILE A 337 -11.55 15.12 9.39
CA ILE A 337 -12.77 14.35 9.69
C ILE A 337 -13.40 13.81 8.41
N LEU A 338 -13.64 14.67 7.41
CA LEU A 338 -14.27 14.27 6.15
C LEU A 338 -13.44 13.21 5.42
N HIS A 339 -12.13 13.38 5.43
CA HIS A 339 -11.20 12.45 4.81
C HIS A 339 -11.24 11.08 5.53
N ALA A 340 -11.24 11.04 6.87
CA ALA A 340 -11.38 9.79 7.61
C ALA A 340 -12.73 9.09 7.38
N ILE A 341 -13.82 9.86 7.24
CA ILE A 341 -15.14 9.34 6.89
C ILE A 341 -15.10 8.69 5.50
N PHE A 342 -14.55 9.40 4.52
CA PHE A 342 -14.46 8.92 3.14
C PHE A 342 -13.63 7.64 3.05
N THR A 343 -12.38 7.67 3.53
CA THR A 343 -11.49 6.50 3.45
C THR A 343 -12.02 5.31 4.24
N GLY A 344 -12.53 5.55 5.45
CA GLY A 344 -13.14 4.52 6.28
C GLY A 344 -14.31 3.88 5.56
N THR A 345 -15.32 4.67 5.17
CA THR A 345 -16.52 4.18 4.49
C THR A 345 -16.18 3.43 3.20
N PHE A 346 -15.31 3.99 2.36
CA PHE A 346 -14.91 3.38 1.09
C PHE A 346 -14.23 2.01 1.30
N SER A 347 -13.34 1.89 2.29
CA SER A 347 -12.67 0.62 2.62
C SER A 347 -13.66 -0.47 3.03
N GLY A 348 -14.64 -0.13 3.87
CA GLY A 348 -15.68 -1.05 4.34
C GLY A 348 -16.67 -1.45 3.24
N LEU A 349 -17.04 -0.50 2.37
CA LEU A 349 -17.89 -0.76 1.21
C LEU A 349 -17.22 -1.74 0.23
N MET A 350 -15.96 -1.48 -0.15
CA MET A 350 -15.22 -2.35 -1.06
C MET A 350 -15.07 -3.76 -0.49
N TYR A 351 -14.73 -3.89 0.79
CA TYR A 351 -14.67 -5.21 1.44
C TYR A 351 -16.03 -5.92 1.37
N SER A 352 -17.11 -5.25 1.76
CA SER A 352 -18.45 -5.84 1.80
C SER A 352 -18.99 -6.27 0.44
N ILE A 353 -18.63 -5.57 -0.64
CA ILE A 353 -19.01 -5.92 -2.02
C ILE A 353 -18.29 -7.18 -2.49
N PHE A 354 -16.97 -7.27 -2.27
CA PHE A 354 -16.14 -8.33 -2.84
C PHE A 354 -15.98 -9.55 -1.94
N ALA A 355 -16.06 -9.41 -0.61
CA ALA A 355 -15.94 -10.53 0.33
C ALA A 355 -17.10 -11.54 0.23
N ARG A 356 -18.26 -11.11 -0.32
CA ARG A 356 -19.42 -11.98 -0.61
C ARG A 356 -19.23 -12.86 -1.83
N ARG A 357 -18.23 -12.56 -2.66
CA ARG A 357 -17.98 -13.29 -3.90
C ARG A 357 -16.97 -14.39 -3.57
N ASN A 358 -17.34 -15.64 -3.83
CA ASN A 358 -16.51 -16.83 -3.64
C ASN A 358 -15.57 -17.12 -4.83
N THR A 359 -15.11 -16.09 -5.53
CA THR A 359 -14.33 -16.22 -6.75
C THR A 359 -12.86 -15.86 -6.55
N ILE A 360 -11.99 -16.40 -7.38
CA ILE A 360 -10.57 -16.04 -7.37
C ILE A 360 -10.33 -14.57 -7.73
N TRP A 361 -11.18 -13.98 -8.59
CA TRP A 361 -11.08 -12.57 -8.97
C TRP A 361 -11.44 -11.61 -7.85
N SER A 362 -12.47 -11.92 -7.03
CA SER A 362 -12.75 -11.10 -5.85
C SER A 362 -11.62 -11.19 -4.84
N ARG A 363 -10.96 -12.35 -4.73
CA ARG A 363 -9.79 -12.52 -3.89
C ARG A 363 -8.61 -11.66 -4.35
N LEU A 364 -8.28 -11.72 -5.64
CA LEU A 364 -7.25 -10.89 -6.26
C LEU A 364 -7.53 -9.42 -6.03
N PHE A 365 -8.77 -8.98 -6.28
CA PHE A 365 -9.20 -7.61 -6.05
C PHE A 365 -8.97 -7.18 -4.60
N LEU A 366 -9.49 -7.95 -3.63
CA LEU A 366 -9.39 -7.60 -2.21
C LEU A 366 -7.93 -7.51 -1.74
N VAL A 367 -7.07 -8.45 -2.13
CA VAL A 367 -5.67 -8.45 -1.70
C VAL A 367 -4.92 -7.26 -2.29
N ILE A 368 -5.00 -7.06 -3.61
CA ILE A 368 -4.30 -5.96 -4.29
C ILE A 368 -4.83 -4.61 -3.79
N PHE A 369 -6.16 -4.48 -3.68
CA PHE A 369 -6.78 -3.26 -3.16
C PHE A 369 -6.40 -3.00 -1.71
N ALA A 370 -6.46 -3.99 -0.80
CA ALA A 370 -6.11 -3.80 0.60
C ALA A 370 -4.65 -3.33 0.78
N LEU A 371 -3.71 -3.96 0.06
CA LEU A 371 -2.29 -3.60 0.12
C LEU A 371 -2.01 -2.20 -0.43
N SER A 372 -2.59 -1.84 -1.58
CA SER A 372 -2.50 -0.48 -2.11
C SER A 372 -3.17 0.54 -1.18
N PHE A 373 -4.36 0.22 -0.67
CA PHE A 373 -5.14 1.10 0.21
C PHE A 373 -4.44 1.40 1.53
N GLY A 374 -3.75 0.42 2.12
CA GLY A 374 -2.96 0.64 3.34
C GLY A 374 -1.87 1.69 3.18
N ARG A 375 -1.34 1.90 1.97
CA ARG A 375 -0.32 2.92 1.69
C ARG A 375 -0.84 4.35 1.79
N ILE A 376 -2.16 4.56 1.79
CA ILE A 376 -2.78 5.88 1.97
C ILE A 376 -2.35 6.50 3.30
N VAL A 377 -2.15 5.68 4.35
CA VAL A 377 -1.71 6.13 5.68
C VAL A 377 -0.51 7.08 5.58
N THR A 378 0.50 6.69 4.80
CA THR A 378 1.76 7.45 4.66
C THR A 378 1.78 8.34 3.42
N GLY A 379 1.18 7.89 2.32
CA GLY A 379 1.27 8.59 1.03
C GLY A 379 0.18 9.63 0.75
N GLY A 380 -0.92 9.64 1.51
CA GLY A 380 -2.14 10.35 1.11
C GLY A 380 -2.98 9.53 0.13
N VAL A 381 -4.26 9.90 -0.02
CA VAL A 381 -5.23 9.34 -0.96
C VAL A 381 -4.85 9.66 -2.39
N SER A 382 -4.61 10.92 -2.76
CA SER A 382 -4.40 11.32 -4.17
C SER A 382 -3.26 10.54 -4.84
N ALA A 383 -2.06 10.60 -4.27
CA ALA A 383 -0.87 9.98 -4.84
C ALA A 383 -1.03 8.45 -4.94
N ILE A 384 -1.56 7.81 -3.89
CA ILE A 384 -1.75 6.36 -3.87
C ILE A 384 -2.89 5.94 -4.80
N LEU A 385 -3.94 6.75 -4.94
CA LEU A 385 -5.03 6.52 -5.87
C LEU A 385 -4.50 6.48 -7.30
N PHE A 386 -3.74 7.50 -7.73
CA PHE A 386 -3.32 7.62 -9.12
C PHE A 386 -2.12 6.73 -9.49
N PHE A 387 -1.17 6.49 -8.57
CA PHE A 387 0.01 5.67 -8.86
C PHE A 387 -0.10 4.19 -8.49
N SER A 388 -1.12 3.82 -7.71
CA SER A 388 -1.24 2.43 -7.26
C SER A 388 -2.64 1.88 -7.47
N ILE A 389 -3.66 2.44 -6.81
CA ILE A 389 -5.00 1.84 -6.81
C ILE A 389 -5.57 1.82 -8.22
N LEU A 390 -5.67 2.98 -8.89
CA LEU A 390 -6.34 3.09 -10.17
C LEU A 390 -5.63 2.29 -11.28
N PRO A 391 -4.30 2.38 -11.48
CA PRO A 391 -3.59 1.55 -12.46
C PRO A 391 -3.76 0.05 -12.19
N ASN A 392 -3.59 -0.39 -10.94
CA ASN A 392 -3.72 -1.81 -10.60
C ASN A 392 -5.15 -2.32 -10.79
N MET A 393 -6.16 -1.53 -10.42
CA MET A 393 -7.55 -1.93 -10.57
C MET A 393 -7.98 -1.96 -12.04
N LEU A 394 -7.57 -0.97 -12.86
CA LEU A 394 -7.84 -0.97 -14.29
C LEU A 394 -7.20 -2.17 -14.98
N LEU A 395 -5.93 -2.46 -14.68
CA LEU A 395 -5.25 -3.65 -15.20
C LEU A 395 -5.94 -4.93 -14.74
N LEU A 396 -6.33 -5.04 -13.46
CA LEU A 396 -7.02 -6.23 -12.98
C LEU A 396 -8.37 -6.44 -13.68
N VAL A 397 -9.12 -5.37 -13.96
CA VAL A 397 -10.36 -5.42 -14.75
C VAL A 397 -10.07 -5.86 -16.19
N PHE A 398 -9.04 -5.33 -16.84
CA PHE A 398 -8.62 -5.74 -18.18
C PHE A 398 -8.28 -7.25 -18.23
N PHE A 399 -7.46 -7.73 -17.30
CA PHE A 399 -7.13 -9.16 -17.19
C PHE A 399 -8.36 -10.01 -16.88
N PHE A 400 -9.28 -9.53 -16.03
CA PHE A 400 -10.56 -10.19 -15.78
C PHE A 400 -11.37 -10.38 -17.07
N LEU A 401 -11.50 -9.33 -17.89
CA LEU A 401 -12.27 -9.42 -19.14
C LEU A 401 -11.69 -10.45 -20.12
N ILE A 402 -10.35 -10.56 -20.20
CA ILE A 402 -9.67 -11.48 -21.12
C ILE A 402 -9.64 -12.92 -20.60
N LEU A 403 -9.34 -13.09 -19.30
CA LEU A 403 -9.03 -14.40 -18.71
C LEU A 403 -10.21 -15.05 -18.00
N LYS A 404 -11.34 -14.37 -17.83
CA LYS A 404 -12.53 -14.96 -17.22
C LYS A 404 -12.96 -16.20 -18.02
N SER A 405 -13.12 -17.30 -17.28
CA SER A 405 -13.68 -18.54 -17.81
C SER A 405 -15.13 -18.67 -17.39
N ARG A 406 -15.96 -19.32 -18.23
CA ARG A 406 -17.28 -19.81 -17.83
C ARG A 406 -17.19 -21.15 -17.09
N CYS A 407 -16.14 -21.93 -17.33
CA CYS A 407 -15.85 -23.15 -16.60
C CYS A 407 -15.27 -22.84 -15.21
N LYS A 408 -15.80 -23.51 -14.19
CA LYS A 408 -15.35 -23.37 -12.80
C LYS A 408 -14.43 -24.53 -12.47
N TYR A 409 -13.17 -24.26 -12.14
CA TYR A 409 -12.31 -25.29 -11.54
C TYR A 409 -12.63 -25.36 -10.05
N GLY A 410 -13.01 -26.55 -9.57
CA GLY A 410 -13.11 -26.85 -8.15
C GLY A 410 -11.73 -27.24 -7.63
N LYS A 411 -11.31 -26.67 -6.50
CA LYS A 411 -10.13 -27.18 -5.78
C LYS A 411 -10.59 -28.45 -5.06
N VAL A 412 -10.05 -29.61 -5.41
CA VAL A 412 -10.17 -30.81 -4.57
C VAL A 412 -9.29 -30.53 -3.36
N VAL A 413 -9.91 -30.28 -2.21
CA VAL A 413 -9.20 -30.04 -0.95
C VAL A 413 -8.67 -31.39 -0.47
N GLY A 414 -7.35 -31.54 -0.49
CA GLY A 414 -6.62 -32.60 0.22
C GLY A 414 -6.09 -32.06 1.54
#